data_AF-A0A5C8HLW2-F1
#
_entry.id   AF-A0A5C8HLW2-F1
#
_cell.length_a   1.000
_cell.length_b   1.000
_cell.length_c   1.000
_cell.angle_alpha   90.00
_cell.angle_beta   90.00
_cell.angle_gamma   90.00
#
_symmetry.space_group_name_H-M   'P 1'
#
loop_
_entity.id
_entity.type
_entity.pdbx_description
1 polymer ?
#
loop_
_entity_poly.entity_id
_entity_poly.type
_entity_poly.pdbx_seq_one_letter_code
_entity_poly.pdbx_strand_id
1 'polypeptide(L)'
;MMNIAPGWYGVSGTSDVRWWDGAKFRPILLRDGLPHYEKFRSISPVPSIVLGVLMALLGIGRFAISDDDPYAFALGIAWVLIGVMSLVLGLLGLVIERLPAPIHGPYLDPRTFPWPEQVEYGPIPPGWYPAPSKRIPRWWSGARWSEYVVLRRFPLPMAGQRKRQIATTWTVAIAFILLAGVGVALAFYGARLHDTSTMVVGVTLAVSFLLLGGILTAYMAYLVRVYTLPVVPPGVTR
;
A
#
# COMPACT_ATOMS: atom_id res chain seq x y z
N MET A 1 16.37 26.41 -7.33
CA MET A 1 16.44 24.96 -7.59
C MET A 1 15.73 24.71 -8.91
N MET A 2 16.36 24.03 -9.87
CA MET A 2 15.66 23.59 -11.08
C MET A 2 14.52 22.66 -10.67
N ASN A 3 13.31 22.95 -11.14
CA ASN A 3 12.15 22.12 -10.85
C ASN A 3 12.21 20.90 -11.79
N ILE A 4 12.69 19.77 -11.27
CA ILE A 4 12.81 18.54 -12.06
C ILE A 4 11.41 17.94 -12.20
N ALA A 5 10.92 17.84 -13.44
CA ALA A 5 9.59 17.34 -13.74
C ALA A 5 9.42 15.89 -13.22
N PRO A 6 8.22 15.50 -12.75
CA PRO A 6 7.96 14.12 -12.36
C PRO A 6 8.21 13.14 -13.52
N GLY A 7 8.82 11.99 -13.22
CA GLY A 7 9.28 11.08 -14.27
C GLY A 7 10.05 9.89 -13.74
N TRP A 8 10.49 9.02 -14.65
CA TRP A 8 11.42 7.94 -14.36
C TRP A 8 12.84 8.48 -14.44
N TYR A 9 13.66 8.25 -13.42
CA TYR A 9 15.05 8.70 -13.42
C TYR A 9 15.96 7.61 -12.86
N GLY A 10 17.18 7.55 -13.40
CA GLY A 10 18.25 6.74 -12.81
C GLY A 10 18.68 7.30 -11.46
N VAL A 11 18.94 6.42 -10.50
CA VAL A 11 19.41 6.78 -9.16
C VAL A 11 20.94 6.71 -9.15
N SER A 12 21.59 7.82 -8.79
CA SER A 12 23.05 7.92 -8.77
C SER A 12 23.69 6.83 -7.92
N GLY A 13 24.74 6.20 -8.45
CA GLY A 13 25.46 5.11 -7.78
C GLY A 13 24.76 3.75 -7.83
N THR A 14 23.64 3.61 -8.54
CA THR A 14 22.91 2.35 -8.68
C THR A 14 22.46 2.12 -10.13
N SER A 15 22.05 0.90 -10.47
CA SER A 15 21.37 0.58 -11.73
C SER A 15 19.85 0.81 -11.66
N ASP A 16 19.33 1.30 -10.53
CA ASP A 16 17.90 1.44 -10.31
C ASP A 16 17.36 2.65 -11.09
N VAL A 17 16.24 2.45 -11.77
CA VAL A 17 15.40 3.53 -12.29
C VAL A 17 14.18 3.65 -11.38
N ARG A 18 13.95 4.84 -10.82
CA ARG A 18 12.86 5.09 -9.85
C ARG A 18 11.98 6.24 -10.29
N TRP A 19 10.74 6.24 -9.79
CA TRP A 19 9.83 7.35 -10.01
C TRP A 19 10.21 8.55 -9.12
N TRP A 20 10.52 9.68 -9.75
CA TRP A 20 10.64 10.99 -9.13
C TRP A 20 9.30 11.69 -9.19
N ASP A 21 8.82 12.18 -8.05
CA ASP A 21 7.50 12.83 -7.98
C ASP A 21 7.54 14.36 -8.12
N GLY A 22 8.72 14.95 -8.34
CA GLY A 22 8.95 16.39 -8.31
C GLY A 22 9.73 16.87 -7.08
N ALA A 23 9.75 16.09 -6.01
CA ALA A 23 10.41 16.44 -4.74
C ALA A 23 11.32 15.35 -4.18
N LYS A 24 10.95 14.07 -4.35
CA LYS A 24 11.72 12.93 -3.87
C LYS A 24 11.48 11.67 -4.70
N PHE A 25 12.44 10.75 -4.62
CA PHE A 25 12.26 9.42 -5.16
C PHE A 25 11.19 8.64 -4.37
N ARG A 26 10.35 7.94 -5.12
CA ARG A 26 9.33 7.05 -4.59
C ARG A 26 9.82 5.61 -4.58
N PRO A 27 9.25 4.75 -3.72
CA PRO A 27 9.59 3.32 -3.62
C PRO A 27 9.01 2.50 -4.78
N ILE A 28 9.07 3.05 -5.99
CA ILE A 28 8.58 2.45 -7.22
C ILE A 28 9.76 2.41 -8.18
N LEU A 29 10.17 1.19 -8.50
CA LEU A 29 11.23 0.89 -9.45
C LEU A 29 10.63 0.68 -10.83
N LEU A 30 11.41 0.93 -11.87
CA LEU A 30 11.13 0.42 -13.20
C LEU A 30 11.96 -0.83 -13.41
N ARG A 31 11.29 -1.97 -13.62
CA ARG A 31 11.94 -3.25 -13.91
C ARG A 31 11.24 -3.90 -15.10
N ASP A 32 12.02 -4.29 -16.10
CA ASP A 32 11.52 -4.84 -17.36
C ASP A 32 10.50 -3.92 -18.06
N GLY A 33 10.69 -2.61 -17.91
CA GLY A 33 9.80 -1.55 -18.43
C GLY A 33 8.45 -1.44 -17.74
N LEU A 34 8.27 -2.12 -16.60
CA LEU A 34 7.05 -2.05 -15.80
C LEU A 34 7.32 -1.49 -14.41
N PRO A 35 6.45 -0.61 -13.89
CA PRO A 35 6.49 -0.13 -12.52
C PRO A 35 6.33 -1.26 -11.50
N HIS A 36 7.37 -1.48 -10.72
CA HIS A 36 7.45 -2.44 -9.63
C HIS A 36 7.54 -1.70 -8.30
N TYR A 37 6.48 -1.82 -7.51
CA TYR A 37 6.49 -1.32 -6.15
C TYR A 37 7.31 -2.27 -5.30
N GLU A 38 8.31 -1.77 -4.60
CA GLU A 38 9.09 -2.62 -3.72
C GLU A 38 8.18 -3.28 -2.67
N LYS A 39 8.35 -4.59 -2.49
CA LYS A 39 7.62 -5.32 -1.44
C LYS A 39 7.94 -4.61 -0.11
N PHE A 40 6.90 -4.27 0.65
CA PHE A 40 6.97 -3.65 1.97
C PHE A 40 7.37 -2.17 2.06
N ARG A 41 7.58 -1.45 0.95
CA ARG A 41 7.89 0.00 0.98
C ARG A 41 6.75 0.91 0.52
N SER A 42 5.54 0.38 0.34
CA SER A 42 4.36 1.16 -0.04
C SER A 42 3.75 1.98 1.11
N ILE A 43 4.23 1.79 2.34
CA ILE A 43 3.74 2.50 3.52
C ILE A 43 4.57 3.76 3.71
N SER A 44 3.90 4.89 3.95
CA SER A 44 4.59 6.13 4.31
C SER A 44 5.52 5.86 5.50
N PRO A 45 6.80 6.30 5.45
CA PRO A 45 7.78 5.93 6.47
C PRO A 45 7.34 6.29 7.90
N VAL A 46 6.71 7.47 8.04
CA VAL A 46 6.34 8.03 9.34
C VAL A 46 5.28 7.18 10.06
N PRO A 47 4.11 6.84 9.46
CA PRO A 47 3.16 5.91 10.07
C PRO A 47 3.76 4.56 10.47
N SER A 48 4.65 3.98 9.67
CA SER A 48 5.31 2.71 10.01
C SER A 48 6.21 2.82 11.23
N ILE A 49 6.97 3.91 11.34
CA ILE A 49 7.83 4.17 12.51
C ILE A 49 6.96 4.37 13.75
N VAL A 50 5.94 5.24 13.68
CA VAL A 50 5.05 5.51 14.81
C VAL A 50 4.35 4.24 15.28
N LEU A 51 3.75 3.49 14.35
CA LEU A 51 3.11 2.22 14.67
C LEU A 51 4.10 1.22 15.28
N GLY A 52 5.31 1.15 14.74
CA GLY A 52 6.34 0.26 15.23
C GLY A 52 6.80 0.58 16.65
N VAL A 53 7.01 1.87 16.98
CA VAL A 53 7.29 2.32 18.36
C VAL A 53 6.14 1.96 19.29
N LEU A 54 4.90 2.29 18.91
CA LEU A 54 3.72 2.02 19.74
C LEU A 54 3.55 0.53 20.04
N MET A 55 3.69 -0.33 19.02
CA MET A 55 3.57 -1.79 19.19
C MET A 55 4.71 -2.38 20.03
N ALA A 56 5.93 -1.87 19.87
CA ALA A 56 7.06 -2.28 20.71
C ALA A 56 6.83 -1.89 22.18
N LEU A 57 6.39 -0.65 22.45
CA LEU A 57 6.07 -0.19 23.80
C LEU A 57 4.91 -0.97 24.42
N LEU A 58 3.87 -1.29 23.64
CA LEU A 58 2.77 -2.16 24.10
C LEU A 58 3.26 -3.56 24.47
N GLY A 59 4.13 -4.15 23.66
CA GLY A 59 4.74 -5.45 23.95
C GLY A 59 5.60 -5.42 25.22
N ILE A 60 6.45 -4.39 25.38
CA ILE A 60 7.27 -4.19 26.59
C ILE A 60 6.39 -3.98 27.82
N GLY A 61 5.36 -3.14 27.71
CA GLY A 61 4.40 -2.91 28.79
C GLY A 61 3.67 -4.19 29.18
N ARG A 62 3.41 -5.10 28.23
CA ARG A 62 2.80 -6.40 28.55
C ARG A 62 3.71 -7.26 29.40
N PHE A 63 5.03 -7.26 29.16
CA PHE A 63 5.98 -7.98 30.02
C PHE A 63 5.99 -7.44 31.45
N ALA A 64 5.82 -6.12 31.64
CA ALA A 64 5.80 -5.51 32.96
C ALA A 64 4.56 -5.85 33.81
N ILE A 65 3.48 -6.34 33.19
CA ILE A 65 2.19 -6.67 33.84
C ILE A 65 1.89 -8.18 33.75
N SER A 66 2.84 -8.97 33.25
CA SER A 66 2.69 -10.41 33.03
C SER A 66 3.11 -11.17 34.28
N ASP A 67 2.24 -11.26 35.29
CA ASP A 67 2.45 -12.07 36.49
C ASP A 67 2.32 -13.57 36.15
N ASP A 68 3.40 -14.15 35.61
CA ASP A 68 3.56 -15.58 35.26
C ASP A 68 2.59 -16.16 34.21
N ASP A 69 1.72 -15.36 33.60
CA ASP A 69 0.86 -15.81 32.51
C ASP A 69 1.66 -16.07 31.21
N PRO A 70 1.85 -17.34 30.78
CA PRO A 70 2.62 -17.64 29.58
C PRO A 70 1.99 -17.08 28.30
N TYR A 71 0.67 -16.87 28.29
CA TYR A 71 -0.04 -16.28 27.16
C TYR A 71 0.21 -14.78 27.08
N ALA A 72 0.25 -14.08 28.23
CA ALA A 72 0.64 -12.69 28.31
C ALA A 72 2.05 -12.45 27.77
N PHE A 73 2.99 -13.33 28.16
CA PHE A 73 4.37 -13.29 27.71
C PHE A 73 4.48 -13.52 26.20
N ALA A 74 3.87 -14.58 25.67
CA ALA A 74 3.88 -14.88 24.25
C ALA A 74 3.29 -13.74 23.41
N LEU A 75 2.19 -13.13 23.87
CA LEU A 75 1.56 -11.99 23.23
C LEU A 75 2.48 -10.76 23.26
N GLY A 76 3.19 -10.51 24.36
CA GLY A 76 4.21 -9.47 24.48
C GLY A 76 5.30 -9.61 23.42
N ILE A 77 5.84 -10.83 23.23
CA ILE A 77 6.84 -11.12 22.18
C ILE A 77 6.26 -10.80 20.81
N ALA A 78 5.05 -11.26 20.51
CA ALA A 78 4.42 -11.02 19.22
C ALA A 78 4.30 -9.52 18.91
N TRP A 79 3.87 -8.71 19.88
CA TRP A 79 3.77 -7.25 19.72
C TRP A 79 5.13 -6.58 19.50
N VAL A 80 6.17 -7.00 20.23
CA VAL A 80 7.53 -6.49 20.03
C VAL A 80 8.03 -6.82 18.62
N LEU A 81 7.85 -8.05 18.15
CA LEU A 81 8.28 -8.46 16.80
C LEU A 81 7.55 -7.69 15.70
N ILE A 82 6.23 -7.51 15.83
CA ILE A 82 5.43 -6.68 14.90
C ILE A 82 5.93 -5.22 14.92
N GLY A 83 6.26 -4.71 16.12
CA GLY A 83 6.80 -3.36 16.30
C GLY A 83 8.15 -3.17 15.61
N VAL A 84 9.10 -4.07 15.85
CA VAL A 84 10.44 -4.06 15.23
C VAL A 84 10.33 -4.19 13.72
N MET A 85 9.52 -5.12 13.21
CA MET A 85 9.30 -5.26 11.77
C MET A 85 8.76 -3.95 11.18
N SER A 86 7.77 -3.33 11.81
CA SER A 86 7.19 -2.06 11.34
C SER A 86 8.22 -0.92 11.35
N LEU A 87 9.08 -0.85 12.38
CA LEU A 87 10.18 0.11 12.46
C LEU A 87 11.18 -0.07 11.31
N VAL A 88 11.63 -1.31 11.08
CA VAL A 88 12.57 -1.63 9.99
C VAL A 88 12.00 -1.20 8.64
N LEU A 89 10.72 -1.51 8.37
CA LEU A 89 10.06 -1.09 7.13
C LEU A 89 9.99 0.44 6.98
N GLY A 90 9.69 1.15 8.08
CA GLY A 90 9.67 2.61 8.08
C GLY A 90 11.05 3.23 7.82
N LEU A 91 12.09 2.70 8.47
CA LEU A 91 13.48 3.16 8.26
C LEU A 91 13.96 2.91 6.83
N LEU A 92 13.67 1.72 6.27
CA LEU A 92 13.96 1.42 4.86
C LEU A 92 13.21 2.36 3.90
N GLY A 93 12.02 2.85 4.27
CA GLY A 93 11.30 3.87 3.53
C GLY A 93 12.02 5.22 3.54
N LEU A 94 12.54 5.66 4.70
CA LEU A 94 13.29 6.92 4.82
C LEU A 94 14.56 6.94 3.97
N VAL A 95 15.25 5.79 3.83
CA VAL A 95 16.46 5.70 3.00
C VAL A 95 16.18 6.07 1.55
N ILE A 96 15.04 5.65 0.99
CA ILE A 96 14.66 5.98 -0.39
C ILE A 96 14.33 7.46 -0.53
N GLU A 97 13.58 8.02 0.42
CA GLU A 97 13.19 9.43 0.37
C GLU A 97 14.38 10.38 0.49
N ARG A 98 15.52 9.88 0.99
CA ARG A 98 16.80 10.61 1.12
C ARG A 98 17.74 10.42 -0.06
N LEU A 99 17.36 9.66 -1.08
CA LEU A 99 18.16 9.56 -2.31
C LEU A 99 18.33 10.96 -2.92
N PRO A 100 19.53 11.27 -3.45
CA PRO A 100 19.80 12.57 -4.04
C PRO A 100 18.88 12.82 -5.24
N ALA A 101 18.62 14.09 -5.56
CA ALA A 101 17.82 14.45 -6.72
C ALA A 101 18.43 13.90 -8.03
N PRO A 102 17.62 13.64 -9.06
CA PRO A 102 18.11 13.23 -10.38
C PRO A 102 19.11 14.24 -10.94
N ILE A 103 20.22 13.73 -11.47
CA ILE A 103 21.26 14.53 -12.15
C ILE A 103 21.27 14.31 -13.67
N HIS A 104 20.59 13.27 -14.14
CA HIS A 104 20.48 12.94 -15.56
C HIS A 104 19.06 13.16 -16.06
N GLY A 105 18.90 13.21 -17.39
CA GLY A 105 17.58 13.31 -18.02
C GLY A 105 16.68 12.12 -17.66
N PRO A 106 15.36 12.27 -17.90
CA PRO A 106 14.40 11.21 -17.62
C PRO A 106 14.70 9.96 -18.45
N TYR A 107 14.51 8.80 -17.85
CA TYR A 107 14.58 7.50 -18.49
C TYR A 107 13.32 7.26 -19.31
N LEU A 108 13.49 7.04 -20.61
CA LEU A 108 12.38 6.95 -21.57
C LEU A 108 12.10 5.47 -21.91
N ASP A 109 10.98 4.92 -21.43
CA ASP A 109 10.55 3.55 -21.77
C ASP A 109 9.18 3.54 -22.47
N PRO A 110 9.06 3.07 -23.73
CA PRO A 110 7.81 2.98 -24.50
C PRO A 110 6.63 2.33 -23.76
N ARG A 111 6.88 1.40 -22.83
CA ARG A 111 5.84 0.69 -22.07
C ARG A 111 5.21 1.56 -20.98
N THR A 112 5.87 2.65 -20.61
CA THR A 112 5.41 3.58 -19.58
C THR A 112 4.64 4.79 -20.16
N PHE A 113 4.42 4.80 -21.48
CA PHE A 113 3.69 5.84 -22.18
C PHE A 113 2.16 5.67 -22.09
N PRO A 114 1.37 6.76 -22.17
CA PRO A 114 1.82 8.16 -22.23
C PRO A 114 2.16 8.71 -20.85
N TRP A 115 3.20 9.54 -20.75
CA TRP A 115 3.57 10.21 -19.50
C TRP A 115 2.61 11.34 -19.15
N PRO A 116 2.58 11.75 -17.86
CA PRO A 116 2.05 13.06 -17.52
C PRO A 116 2.63 14.13 -18.43
N GLU A 117 1.80 15.06 -18.89
CA GLU A 117 2.19 16.19 -19.76
C GLU A 117 2.53 15.81 -21.21
N GLN A 118 2.60 14.52 -21.54
CA GLN A 118 2.73 14.11 -22.92
C GLN A 118 1.42 14.25 -23.68
N VAL A 119 1.49 14.95 -24.81
CA VAL A 119 0.36 15.23 -25.69
C VAL A 119 0.39 14.30 -26.89
N GLU A 120 -0.71 13.59 -27.10
CA GLU A 120 -1.05 12.85 -28.31
C GLU A 120 -2.19 13.57 -29.03
N TYR A 121 -2.19 13.54 -30.36
CA TYR A 121 -3.28 14.15 -31.13
C TYR A 121 -4.57 13.38 -30.94
N GLY A 122 -5.64 14.06 -30.52
CA GLY A 122 -6.95 13.46 -30.35
C GLY A 122 -8.06 14.48 -30.12
N PRO A 123 -9.33 14.01 -30.08
CA PRO A 123 -10.50 14.88 -30.09
C PRO A 123 -10.74 15.62 -28.76
N ILE A 124 -10.14 15.14 -27.67
CA ILE A 124 -10.27 15.72 -26.34
C ILE A 124 -8.91 16.25 -25.94
N PRO A 125 -8.81 17.48 -25.39
CA PRO A 125 -7.52 18.02 -24.96
C PRO A 125 -6.78 17.10 -23.97
N PRO A 126 -5.45 17.04 -24.03
CA PRO A 126 -4.65 16.37 -23.00
C PRO A 126 -4.89 17.01 -21.63
N GLY A 127 -4.90 16.22 -20.56
CA GLY A 127 -5.11 16.77 -19.23
C GLY A 127 -5.36 15.75 -18.12
N TRP A 128 -5.45 16.27 -16.89
CA TRP A 128 -5.88 15.51 -15.72
C TRP A 128 -7.39 15.54 -15.61
N TYR A 129 -8.03 14.40 -15.87
CA TYR A 129 -9.48 14.27 -15.80
C TYR A 129 -9.91 13.41 -14.62
N PRO A 130 -11.10 13.65 -14.04
CA PRO A 130 -11.68 12.75 -13.06
C PRO A 130 -11.94 11.39 -13.73
N ALA A 131 -11.24 10.36 -13.26
CA ALA A 131 -11.52 8.97 -13.63
C ALA A 131 -12.85 8.51 -12.98
N PRO A 132 -13.37 7.30 -13.26
CA PRO A 132 -14.62 6.77 -12.68
C PRO A 132 -14.67 6.89 -11.16
N SER A 133 -13.51 6.76 -10.49
CA SER A 133 -13.33 7.28 -9.14
C SER A 133 -13.10 8.79 -9.20
N LYS A 134 -14.18 9.59 -9.14
CA LYS A 134 -14.17 11.07 -9.19
C LYS A 134 -13.14 11.76 -8.27
N ARG A 135 -12.57 11.03 -7.31
CA ARG A 135 -11.62 11.52 -6.29
C ARG A 135 -10.15 11.48 -6.71
N ILE A 136 -9.79 10.69 -7.72
CA ILE A 136 -8.38 10.48 -8.11
C ILE A 136 -8.26 10.81 -9.61
N PRO A 137 -7.67 11.98 -9.97
CA PRO A 137 -7.46 12.36 -11.36
C PRO A 137 -6.52 11.38 -12.05
N ARG A 138 -6.77 11.13 -13.33
CA ARG A 138 -5.93 10.31 -14.19
C ARG A 138 -5.53 11.12 -15.42
N TRP A 139 -4.33 10.90 -15.93
CA TRP A 139 -3.85 11.64 -17.10
C TRP A 139 -4.41 11.04 -18.38
N TRP A 140 -4.98 11.89 -19.22
CA TRP A 140 -5.42 11.62 -20.59
C TRP A 140 -4.45 12.29 -21.55
N SER A 141 -3.89 11.54 -22.50
CA SER A 141 -2.91 12.07 -23.46
C SER A 141 -3.51 12.93 -24.56
N GLY A 142 -4.83 12.86 -24.75
CA GLY A 142 -5.51 13.38 -25.94
C GLY A 142 -6.19 12.26 -26.73
N ALA A 143 -5.56 11.08 -26.77
CA ALA A 143 -6.06 9.90 -27.46
C ALA A 143 -6.39 8.71 -26.54
N ARG A 144 -5.72 8.58 -25.39
CA ARG A 144 -5.91 7.44 -24.46
C ARG A 144 -5.60 7.78 -23.01
N TRP A 145 -6.13 6.96 -22.09
CA TRP A 145 -5.81 7.04 -20.66
C TRP A 145 -4.42 6.50 -20.38
N SER A 146 -3.70 7.17 -19.49
CA SER A 146 -2.44 6.68 -18.95
C SER A 146 -2.64 5.92 -17.64
N GLU A 147 -1.61 5.16 -17.25
CA GLU A 147 -1.58 4.46 -15.98
C GLU A 147 -1.21 5.38 -14.79
N TYR A 148 -1.00 6.68 -15.02
CA TYR A 148 -0.65 7.65 -13.99
C TYR A 148 -1.88 8.27 -13.32
N VAL A 149 -1.82 8.41 -12.00
CA VAL A 149 -2.85 9.10 -11.20
C VAL A 149 -2.24 10.19 -10.35
N VAL A 150 -3.02 11.22 -10.00
CA VAL A 150 -2.59 12.21 -9.01
C VAL A 150 -3.01 11.78 -7.63
N LEU A 151 -2.04 11.52 -6.77
CA LEU A 151 -2.26 11.29 -5.34
C LEU A 151 -1.56 12.38 -4.54
N ARG A 152 -2.29 13.08 -3.67
CA ARG A 152 -1.72 14.15 -2.82
C ARG A 152 -0.90 15.19 -3.61
N ARG A 153 -1.41 15.61 -4.80
CA ARG A 153 -0.80 16.57 -5.73
C ARG A 153 0.36 16.07 -6.60
N PHE A 154 0.77 14.81 -6.45
CA PHE A 154 1.87 14.26 -7.24
C PHE A 154 1.39 13.17 -8.20
N PRO A 155 1.86 13.15 -9.45
CA PRO A 155 1.61 12.04 -10.35
C PRO A 155 2.33 10.78 -9.85
N LEU A 156 1.66 9.64 -9.92
CA LEU A 156 2.19 8.34 -9.53
C LEU A 156 1.83 7.27 -10.56
N PRO A 157 2.78 6.42 -10.97
CA PRO A 157 2.54 5.32 -11.92
C PRO A 157 1.80 4.17 -11.24
N MET A 158 0.60 3.81 -11.70
CA MET A 158 -0.19 2.70 -11.15
C MET A 158 -0.18 1.43 -12.02
N ALA A 159 0.71 1.38 -13.00
CA ALA A 159 0.89 0.26 -13.90
C ALA A 159 1.04 -1.07 -13.16
N GLY A 160 0.34 -2.10 -13.64
CA GLY A 160 0.40 -3.45 -13.05
C GLY A 160 -0.15 -3.57 -11.62
N GLN A 161 -0.53 -2.47 -10.95
CA GLN A 161 -1.02 -2.51 -9.56
C GLN A 161 -2.34 -3.24 -9.43
N ARG A 162 -3.19 -3.24 -10.46
CA ARG A 162 -4.48 -3.95 -10.41
C ARG A 162 -4.31 -5.44 -10.09
N LYS A 163 -3.42 -6.15 -10.81
CA LYS A 163 -3.22 -7.60 -10.59
C LYS A 163 -2.68 -7.88 -9.19
N ARG A 164 -1.68 -7.10 -8.77
CA ARG A 164 -1.10 -7.20 -7.43
C ARG A 164 -2.12 -6.89 -6.34
N GLN A 165 -2.93 -5.85 -6.54
CA GLN A 165 -3.95 -5.45 -5.58
C GLN A 165 -5.00 -6.53 -5.45
N ILE A 166 -5.49 -7.11 -6.56
CA ILE A 166 -6.43 -8.24 -6.52
C ILE A 166 -5.83 -9.41 -5.74
N ALA A 167 -4.59 -9.80 -6.04
CA ALA A 167 -3.92 -10.88 -5.31
C ALA A 167 -3.80 -10.54 -3.81
N THR A 168 -3.40 -9.31 -3.48
CA THR A 168 -3.28 -8.83 -2.10
C THR A 168 -4.63 -8.84 -1.38
N THR A 169 -5.71 -8.40 -2.04
CA THR A 169 -7.08 -8.45 -1.51
C THR A 169 -7.46 -9.89 -1.14
N TRP A 170 -7.20 -10.85 -2.02
CA TRP A 170 -7.49 -12.26 -1.75
C TRP A 170 -6.63 -12.82 -0.61
N THR A 171 -5.34 -12.53 -0.61
CA THR A 171 -4.44 -12.96 0.48
C THR A 171 -4.90 -12.42 1.84
N VAL A 172 -5.24 -11.13 1.91
CA VAL A 172 -5.74 -10.49 3.13
C VAL A 172 -7.07 -11.12 3.54
N ALA A 173 -8.03 -11.25 2.61
CA ALA A 173 -9.33 -11.85 2.90
C ALA A 173 -9.18 -13.27 3.47
N ILE A 174 -8.36 -14.13 2.84
CA ILE A 174 -8.10 -15.49 3.32
C ILE A 174 -7.44 -15.47 4.69
N ALA A 175 -6.43 -14.63 4.92
CA ALA A 175 -5.75 -14.55 6.20
C ALA A 175 -6.72 -14.16 7.35
N PHE A 176 -7.59 -13.17 7.13
CA PHE A 176 -8.57 -12.77 8.14
C PHE A 176 -9.66 -13.84 8.37
N ILE A 177 -10.07 -14.58 7.34
CA ILE A 177 -10.98 -15.72 7.48
C ILE A 177 -10.34 -16.82 8.33
N LEU A 178 -9.06 -17.14 8.10
CA LEU A 178 -8.33 -18.14 8.90
C LEU A 178 -8.19 -17.71 10.36
N LEU A 179 -7.83 -16.44 10.62
CA LEU A 179 -7.73 -15.90 11.98
C LEU A 179 -9.10 -15.88 12.69
N ALA A 180 -10.17 -15.55 11.98
CA ALA A 180 -11.52 -15.67 12.52
C ALA A 180 -11.87 -17.12 12.87
N GLY A 181 -11.46 -18.08 12.03
CA GLY A 181 -11.59 -19.51 12.29
C GLY A 181 -10.90 -19.97 13.58
N VAL A 182 -9.72 -19.43 13.88
CA VAL A 182 -9.04 -19.67 15.17
C VAL A 182 -9.86 -19.14 16.34
N GLY A 183 -10.44 -17.93 16.22
CA GLY A 183 -11.35 -17.39 17.22
C GLY A 183 -12.57 -18.27 17.47
N VAL A 184 -13.19 -18.77 16.39
CA VAL A 184 -14.32 -19.72 16.47
C VAL A 184 -13.91 -21.02 17.17
N ALA A 185 -12.75 -21.58 16.81
CA ALA A 185 -12.24 -22.80 17.44
C ALA A 185 -12.00 -22.61 18.94
N LEU A 186 -11.41 -21.48 19.36
CA LEU A 186 -11.24 -21.12 20.77
C LEU A 186 -12.60 -20.97 21.48
N ALA A 187 -13.58 -20.35 20.84
CA ALA A 187 -14.92 -20.20 21.40
C ALA A 187 -15.57 -21.57 21.68
N PHE A 188 -15.50 -22.50 20.72
CA PHE A 188 -15.98 -23.87 20.87
C PHE A 188 -15.22 -24.65 21.95
N TYR A 189 -13.90 -24.47 22.02
CA TYR A 189 -13.07 -25.11 23.03
C TYR A 189 -13.44 -24.64 24.44
N GLY A 190 -13.57 -23.33 24.65
CA GLY A 190 -14.02 -22.75 25.92
C GLY A 190 -15.42 -23.23 26.31
N ALA A 191 -16.36 -23.24 25.36
CA ALA A 191 -17.71 -23.76 25.59
C ALA A 191 -17.71 -25.24 26.01
N ARG A 192 -16.88 -26.07 25.39
CA ARG A 192 -16.75 -27.50 25.73
C ARG A 192 -16.17 -27.73 27.12
N LEU A 193 -15.28 -26.85 27.57
CA LEU A 193 -14.69 -26.90 28.92
C LEU A 193 -15.51 -26.14 29.97
N HIS A 194 -16.65 -25.54 29.59
CA HIS A 194 -17.41 -24.60 30.41
C HIS A 194 -16.58 -23.40 30.94
N ASP A 195 -15.48 -23.06 30.25
CA ASP A 195 -14.69 -21.87 30.54
C ASP A 195 -15.24 -20.67 29.77
N THR A 196 -15.97 -19.83 30.50
CA THR A 196 -16.61 -18.62 29.95
C THR A 196 -15.58 -17.61 29.46
N SER A 197 -14.40 -17.54 30.08
CA SER A 197 -13.37 -16.57 29.71
C SER A 197 -12.78 -16.87 28.33
N THR A 198 -12.35 -18.12 28.11
CA THR A 198 -11.87 -18.59 26.81
C THR A 198 -12.94 -18.48 25.73
N MET A 199 -14.20 -18.77 26.07
CA MET A 199 -15.32 -18.63 25.15
C MET A 199 -15.48 -17.17 24.67
N VAL A 200 -15.53 -16.21 25.60
CA VAL A 200 -15.67 -14.77 25.30
C VAL A 200 -14.50 -14.26 24.47
N VAL A 201 -13.27 -14.67 24.80
CA VAL A 201 -12.08 -14.33 24.02
C VAL A 201 -12.19 -14.84 22.59
N GLY A 202 -12.58 -16.10 22.40
CA GLY A 202 -12.75 -16.69 21.07
C GLY A 202 -13.79 -15.95 20.21
N VAL A 203 -14.96 -15.66 20.79
CA VAL A 203 -16.03 -14.91 20.10
C VAL A 203 -15.56 -13.50 19.72
N THR A 204 -14.92 -12.81 20.67
CA THR A 204 -14.42 -11.44 20.45
C THR A 204 -13.38 -11.39 19.32
N LEU A 205 -12.44 -12.34 19.30
CA LEU A 205 -11.46 -12.45 18.22
C LEU A 205 -12.13 -12.75 16.87
N ALA A 206 -13.04 -13.72 16.82
CA ALA A 206 -13.74 -14.08 15.59
C ALA A 206 -14.48 -12.88 14.97
N VAL A 207 -15.28 -12.17 15.77
CA VAL A 207 -16.03 -10.99 15.33
C VAL A 207 -15.08 -9.87 14.89
N SER A 208 -14.02 -9.60 15.66
CA SER A 208 -13.06 -8.54 15.35
C SER A 208 -12.34 -8.80 14.02
N PHE A 209 -11.89 -10.03 13.77
CA PHE A 209 -11.22 -10.38 12.51
C PHE A 209 -12.17 -10.37 11.31
N LEU A 210 -13.42 -10.80 11.47
CA LEU A 210 -14.42 -10.70 10.40
C LEU A 210 -14.73 -9.25 10.03
N LEU A 211 -14.91 -8.38 11.02
CA LEU A 211 -15.18 -6.95 10.80
C LEU A 211 -13.98 -6.26 10.15
N LEU A 212 -12.79 -6.39 10.72
CA LEU A 212 -11.56 -5.81 10.18
C LEU A 212 -11.25 -6.35 8.78
N GLY A 213 -11.37 -7.66 8.59
CA GLY A 213 -11.18 -8.33 7.31
C GLY A 213 -12.17 -7.85 6.26
N GLY A 214 -13.44 -7.70 6.62
CA GLY A 214 -14.49 -7.17 5.75
C GLY A 214 -14.22 -5.71 5.32
N ILE A 215 -13.88 -4.84 6.27
CA ILE A 215 -13.54 -3.44 6.02
C ILE A 215 -12.31 -3.33 5.10
N LEU A 216 -11.24 -4.05 5.42
CA LEU A 216 -10.02 -4.05 4.61
C LEU A 216 -10.30 -4.60 3.21
N THR A 217 -11.03 -5.70 3.08
CA THR A 217 -11.39 -6.28 1.77
C THR A 217 -12.21 -5.30 0.94
N ALA A 218 -13.21 -4.63 1.54
CA ALA A 218 -14.01 -3.62 0.86
C ALA A 218 -13.16 -2.41 0.42
N TYR A 219 -12.25 -1.94 1.28
CA TYR A 219 -11.30 -0.88 0.96
C TYR A 219 -10.37 -1.29 -0.19
N MET A 220 -9.83 -2.51 -0.16
CA MET A 220 -8.96 -3.01 -1.23
C MET A 220 -9.74 -3.21 -2.55
N ALA A 221 -11.00 -3.65 -2.50
CA ALA A 221 -11.87 -3.74 -3.68
C ALA A 221 -12.17 -2.35 -4.26
N TYR A 222 -12.33 -1.33 -3.41
CA TYR A 222 -12.39 0.06 -3.85
C TYR A 222 -11.10 0.49 -4.57
N LEU A 223 -9.92 0.15 -4.04
CA LEU A 223 -8.64 0.44 -4.71
C LEU A 223 -8.52 -0.26 -6.08
N VAL A 224 -9.00 -1.49 -6.23
CA VAL A 224 -9.04 -2.18 -7.54
C VAL A 224 -9.82 -1.37 -8.58
N ARG A 225 -10.93 -0.73 -8.18
CA ARG A 225 -11.69 0.16 -9.07
C ARG A 225 -10.88 1.39 -9.46
N VAL A 226 -10.15 1.99 -8.51
CA VAL A 226 -9.25 3.13 -8.76
C VAL A 226 -8.13 2.76 -9.76
N TYR A 227 -7.59 1.54 -9.65
CA TYR A 227 -6.52 1.05 -10.53
C TYR A 227 -7.00 0.58 -11.90
N THR A 228 -8.31 0.46 -12.12
CA THR A 228 -8.84 0.04 -13.42
C THR A 228 -8.86 1.23 -14.38
N LEU A 229 -8.28 1.07 -15.56
CA LEU A 229 -8.31 2.10 -16.60
C LEU A 229 -9.76 2.31 -17.07
N PRO A 230 -10.20 3.57 -17.27
CA PRO A 230 -11.50 3.82 -17.85
C PRO A 230 -11.50 3.38 -19.32
N VAL A 231 -12.61 2.80 -19.77
CA VAL A 231 -12.76 2.32 -21.15
C VAL A 231 -13.21 3.45 -22.09
N VAL A 232 -13.91 4.45 -21.55
CA VAL A 232 -14.44 5.58 -22.31
C VAL A 232 -13.56 6.82 -22.15
N PRO A 233 -13.48 7.70 -23.16
CA PRO A 233 -12.77 8.97 -23.04
C PRO A 233 -13.37 9.88 -21.94
N PRO A 234 -12.62 10.88 -21.45
CA PRO A 234 -13.13 11.86 -20.51
C PRO A 234 -14.39 12.57 -21.02
N GLY A 235 -15.32 12.92 -20.13
CA GLY A 235 -16.52 13.69 -20.50
C GLY A 235 -17.62 12.90 -21.23
N VAL A 236 -17.37 11.65 -21.64
CA VAL A 236 -18.39 10.76 -22.18
C VAL A 236 -18.97 9.92 -21.04
N THR A 237 -20.20 10.20 -20.62
CA THR A 237 -20.94 9.32 -19.71
C THR A 237 -21.45 8.12 -20.49
N ARG A 238 -21.36 6.91 -19.91
CA ARG A 238 -22.06 5.72 -20.42
C ARG A 238 -23.56 5.86 -20.23
#